data_AF-C7P6N2-F1
#
_entry.id   AF-C7P6N2-F1
#
_cell.length_a   1.000
_cell.length_b   1.000
_cell.length_c   1.000
_cell.angle_alpha   90.00
_cell.angle_beta   90.00
_cell.angle_gamma   90.00
#
_symmetry.space_group_name_H-M   'P 1'
#
loop_
_entity.id
_entity.type
_entity.pdbx_description
1 polymer ?
#
loop_
_entity_poly.entity_id
_entity_poly.type
_entity_poly.pdbx_seq_one_letter_code
_entity_poly.pdbx_strand_id
1 'polypeptide(L)'
;MLAIAIKPSKINDDVVEFGKFVEKYFDYYIIDAEQENIRDEDVLERLEKISKVVMTIQAKKLDAFRLLELYSPYNFDFCIVLGNKQYLNKKEKELSNSRILDVIKEAMKYRDNIWVGTEGVQKIVKDIVEENNFIAYYLYGQTCNINSKKAVYIPYATKIDDNVLKLMESYLQRRKNYNGNWEDFILSLDNKEIIEKIKDDNEIIVGYPVNPSKKELLNFSHAFK
;
A
#
# COMPACT_ATOMS: atom_id res chain seq x y z
N MET A 1 -1.54 9.93 11.02
CA MET A 1 -0.25 9.22 10.90
C MET A 1 0.18 9.25 9.44
N LEU A 2 1.50 9.30 9.19
CA LEU A 2 2.04 9.34 7.82
C LEU A 2 2.79 8.06 7.50
N ALA A 3 2.60 7.53 6.31
CA ALA A 3 3.29 6.35 5.82
C ALA A 3 3.84 6.59 4.41
N ILE A 4 4.86 5.83 4.05
CA ILE A 4 5.35 5.77 2.67
C ILE A 4 5.28 4.34 2.18
N ALA A 5 4.63 4.15 1.04
CA ALA A 5 4.68 2.91 0.28
C ALA A 5 5.73 3.01 -0.83
N ILE A 6 6.47 1.92 -1.03
CA ILE A 6 7.41 1.79 -2.15
C ILE A 6 7.25 0.46 -2.85
N LYS A 7 7.73 0.42 -4.08
CA LYS A 7 8.07 -0.81 -4.79
C LYS A 7 9.58 -0.98 -4.77
N PRO A 8 10.12 -2.09 -4.26
CA PRO A 8 11.56 -2.31 -4.25
C PRO A 8 12.21 -2.14 -5.63
N SER A 9 11.51 -2.55 -6.71
CA SER A 9 12.01 -2.40 -8.09
C SER A 9 12.10 -0.96 -8.61
N LYS A 10 11.51 0.01 -7.89
CA LYS A 10 11.41 1.42 -8.32
C LYS A 10 12.34 2.36 -7.58
N ILE A 11 12.96 1.92 -6.49
CA ILE A 11 13.96 2.70 -5.77
C ILE A 11 15.35 2.44 -6.36
N ASN A 12 16.19 3.47 -6.39
CA ASN A 12 17.59 3.35 -6.79
C ASN A 12 18.50 3.33 -5.55
N ASP A 13 18.12 2.53 -4.55
CA ASP A 13 18.80 2.39 -3.25
C ASP A 13 18.49 0.99 -2.68
N ASP A 14 19.26 0.53 -1.69
CA ASP A 14 18.93 -0.68 -0.92
C ASP A 14 17.64 -0.45 -0.13
N VAL A 15 16.74 -1.43 -0.13
CA VAL A 15 15.40 -1.31 0.47
C VAL A 15 15.45 -1.00 1.97
N VAL A 16 16.50 -1.47 2.67
CA VAL A 16 16.70 -1.24 4.10
C VAL A 16 17.26 0.15 4.33
N GLU A 17 18.28 0.57 3.56
CA GLU A 17 18.85 1.93 3.69
C GLU A 17 17.83 3.02 3.34
N PHE A 18 16.97 2.77 2.34
CA PHE A 18 15.83 3.62 2.07
C PHE A 18 14.85 3.66 3.24
N GLY A 19 14.56 2.50 3.84
CA GLY A 19 13.69 2.38 5.01
C GLY A 19 14.21 3.12 6.26
N LYS A 20 15.52 3.09 6.51
CA LYS A 20 16.18 3.90 7.58
C LYS A 20 16.04 5.41 7.36
N PHE A 21 15.88 5.84 6.11
CA PHE A 21 15.53 7.24 5.83
C PHE A 21 14.05 7.48 6.12
N VAL A 22 13.15 6.56 5.71
CA VAL A 22 11.71 6.66 5.91
C VAL A 22 11.35 6.74 7.41
N GLU A 23 11.92 5.90 8.26
CA GLU A 23 11.59 5.83 9.70
C GLU A 23 11.84 7.14 10.46
N LYS A 24 12.67 8.05 9.91
CA LYS A 24 12.95 9.36 10.52
C LYS A 24 11.79 10.35 10.38
N TYR A 25 10.92 10.14 9.40
CA TYR A 25 9.89 11.11 9.00
C TYR A 25 8.47 10.53 8.93
N PHE A 26 8.35 9.21 8.94
CA PHE A 26 7.10 8.49 8.71
C PHE A 26 6.88 7.43 9.79
N ASP A 27 5.60 7.24 10.12
CA ASP A 27 5.14 6.22 11.05
C ASP A 27 5.19 4.82 10.44
N TYR A 28 5.06 4.65 9.14
CA TYR A 28 5.09 3.32 8.51
C TYR A 28 5.89 3.31 7.21
N TYR A 29 6.58 2.20 6.99
CA TYR A 29 7.27 1.87 5.74
C TYR A 29 6.62 0.66 5.09
N ILE A 30 5.83 0.89 4.03
CA ILE A 30 5.05 -0.15 3.36
C ILE A 30 5.83 -0.67 2.14
N ILE A 31 6.06 -1.97 2.11
CA ILE A 31 6.63 -2.66 0.96
C ILE A 31 5.48 -3.19 0.12
N ASP A 32 5.21 -2.56 -1.03
CA ASP A 32 4.20 -3.01 -1.97
C ASP A 32 4.62 -4.34 -2.61
N ALA A 33 3.66 -5.25 -2.76
CA ALA A 33 3.87 -6.52 -3.43
C ALA A 33 4.06 -6.31 -4.95
N GLU A 34 5.02 -7.03 -5.51
CA GLU A 34 5.33 -7.02 -6.93
C GLU A 34 5.19 -8.42 -7.55
N GLN A 35 5.73 -8.63 -8.74
CA GLN A 35 5.76 -9.96 -9.35
C GLN A 35 6.50 -10.95 -8.43
N GLU A 36 7.65 -10.52 -7.93
CA GLU A 36 8.49 -11.23 -6.97
C GLU A 36 8.47 -10.48 -5.63
N ASN A 37 8.26 -11.20 -4.54
CA ASN A 37 8.27 -10.64 -3.18
C ASN A 37 9.65 -10.84 -2.54
N ILE A 38 9.98 -10.01 -1.54
CA ILE A 38 11.22 -10.18 -0.77
C ILE A 38 11.11 -11.48 0.03
N ARG A 39 12.02 -12.42 -0.20
CA ARG A 39 12.09 -13.71 0.50
C ARG A 39 13.47 -14.02 1.07
N ASP A 40 14.44 -13.17 0.78
CA ASP A 40 15.79 -13.28 1.28
C ASP A 40 15.79 -12.97 2.79
N GLU A 41 16.12 -13.98 3.60
CA GLU A 41 16.10 -13.87 5.06
C GLU A 41 17.08 -12.80 5.56
N ASP A 42 18.23 -12.62 4.92
CA ASP A 42 19.19 -11.57 5.30
C ASP A 42 18.58 -10.17 5.12
N VAL A 43 17.76 -9.98 4.07
CA VAL A 43 17.04 -8.73 3.83
C VAL A 43 15.91 -8.55 4.85
N LEU A 44 15.17 -9.62 5.17
CA LEU A 44 14.09 -9.58 6.15
C LEU A 44 14.61 -9.28 7.57
N GLU A 45 15.69 -9.91 8.02
CA GLU A 45 16.35 -9.63 9.30
C GLU A 45 16.85 -8.17 9.39
N ARG A 46 17.32 -7.62 8.27
CA ARG A 46 17.73 -6.21 8.20
C ARG A 46 16.52 -5.27 8.21
N LEU A 47 15.43 -5.63 7.53
CA LEU A 47 14.17 -4.86 7.54
C LEU A 47 13.50 -4.86 8.92
N GLU A 48 13.57 -5.95 9.68
CA GLU A 48 13.01 -6.03 11.04
C GLU A 48 13.59 -5.00 12.00
N LYS A 49 14.82 -4.56 11.76
CA LYS A 49 15.48 -3.50 12.55
C LYS A 49 14.89 -2.11 12.30
N ILE A 50 13.98 -1.97 11.33
CA ILE A 50 13.23 -0.75 11.04
C ILE A 50 11.89 -0.86 11.77
N SER A 51 11.61 0.09 12.65
CA SER A 51 10.60 -0.06 13.70
C SER A 51 9.15 -0.36 13.26
N LYS A 52 8.76 -0.09 12.00
CA LYS A 52 7.35 -0.15 11.54
C LYS A 52 7.22 -0.48 10.04
N VAL A 53 7.71 -1.65 9.65
CA VAL A 53 7.57 -2.16 8.27
C VAL A 53 6.22 -2.87 8.10
N VAL A 54 5.54 -2.59 6.99
CA VAL A 54 4.31 -3.28 6.58
C VAL A 54 4.59 -4.08 5.31
N MET A 55 4.43 -5.41 5.38
CA MET A 55 4.63 -6.29 4.23
C MET A 55 3.30 -6.51 3.51
N THR A 56 3.25 -6.21 2.21
CA THR A 56 2.04 -6.44 1.42
C THR A 56 2.00 -7.87 0.89
N ILE A 57 0.89 -8.58 1.09
CA ILE A 57 0.66 -9.94 0.59
C ILE A 57 -0.54 -9.95 -0.36
N GLN A 58 -0.35 -10.50 -1.56
CA GLN A 58 -1.41 -10.63 -2.56
C GLN A 58 -2.17 -11.94 -2.36
N ALA A 59 -3.43 -11.87 -1.93
CA ALA A 59 -4.22 -13.05 -1.60
C ALA A 59 -4.43 -14.03 -2.77
N LYS A 60 -4.44 -13.53 -4.01
CA LYS A 60 -4.56 -14.39 -5.21
C LYS A 60 -3.25 -15.08 -5.62
N LYS A 61 -2.11 -14.74 -5.05
CA LYS A 61 -0.88 -15.50 -5.30
C LYS A 61 -0.99 -16.89 -4.67
N LEU A 62 -0.50 -17.91 -5.37
CA LEU A 62 -0.60 -19.30 -4.88
C LEU A 62 0.20 -19.51 -3.59
N ASP A 63 1.30 -18.78 -3.42
CA ASP A 63 2.20 -18.80 -2.28
C ASP A 63 1.82 -17.82 -1.15
N ALA A 64 0.66 -17.15 -1.22
CA ALA A 64 0.26 -16.16 -0.21
C ALA A 64 0.35 -16.67 1.23
N PHE A 65 -0.08 -17.91 1.50
CA PHE A 65 0.02 -18.53 2.82
C PHE A 65 1.46 -18.78 3.26
N ARG A 66 2.33 -19.20 2.33
CA ARG A 66 3.76 -19.39 2.62
C ARG A 66 4.47 -18.06 2.91
N LEU A 67 4.04 -16.97 2.28
CA LEU A 67 4.56 -15.63 2.59
C LEU A 67 4.15 -15.19 4.00
N LEU A 68 2.91 -15.48 4.43
CA LEU A 68 2.50 -15.22 5.81
C LEU A 68 3.37 -15.97 6.81
N GLU A 69 3.58 -17.27 6.58
CA GLU A 69 4.46 -18.11 7.41
C GLU A 69 5.90 -17.56 7.43
N LEU A 70 6.45 -17.21 6.26
CA LEU A 70 7.80 -16.65 6.13
C LEU A 70 7.96 -15.32 6.88
N TYR A 71 6.98 -14.43 6.79
CA TYR A 71 7.04 -13.12 7.45
C TYR A 71 6.64 -13.17 8.93
N SER A 72 5.99 -14.25 9.38
CA SER A 72 5.48 -14.38 10.75
C SER A 72 6.51 -14.26 11.87
N PRO A 73 7.79 -14.68 11.72
CA PRO A 73 8.78 -14.53 12.80
C PRO A 73 9.24 -13.09 13.05
N TYR A 74 9.14 -12.22 12.03
CA TYR A 74 9.64 -10.85 12.07
C TYR A 74 8.58 -9.89 12.59
N ASN A 75 8.94 -8.81 13.29
CA ASN A 75 7.96 -7.81 13.76
C ASN A 75 7.38 -6.87 12.66
N PHE A 76 6.82 -7.45 11.58
CA PHE A 76 6.13 -6.74 10.50
C PHE A 76 4.61 -6.75 10.67
N ASP A 77 3.97 -5.64 10.34
CA ASP A 77 2.53 -5.61 10.08
C ASP A 77 2.23 -6.23 8.71
N PHE A 78 1.04 -6.80 8.54
CA PHE A 78 0.62 -7.39 7.26
C PHE A 78 -0.42 -6.54 6.55
N CYS A 79 -0.20 -6.28 5.26
CA CYS A 79 -1.18 -5.67 4.37
C CYS A 79 -1.69 -6.68 3.35
N ILE A 80 -2.91 -7.17 3.54
CA ILE A 80 -3.51 -8.18 2.67
C ILE A 80 -4.33 -7.49 1.58
N VAL A 81 -3.91 -7.65 0.33
CA VAL A 81 -4.60 -7.09 -0.84
C VAL A 81 -5.06 -8.21 -1.75
N LEU A 82 -6.06 -7.96 -2.62
CA LEU A 82 -6.50 -8.99 -3.57
C LEU A 82 -5.37 -9.41 -4.51
N GLY A 83 -4.58 -8.43 -4.96
CA GLY A 83 -3.46 -8.61 -5.86
C GLY A 83 -3.68 -8.01 -7.24
N ASN A 84 -2.66 -7.33 -7.76
CA ASN A 84 -2.71 -6.72 -9.07
C ASN A 84 -2.67 -7.80 -10.17
N LYS A 85 -3.67 -7.78 -11.07
CA LYS A 85 -3.79 -8.73 -12.19
C LYS A 85 -2.54 -8.81 -13.06
N GLN A 86 -1.73 -7.76 -13.16
CA GLN A 86 -0.49 -7.78 -13.94
C GLN A 86 0.57 -8.71 -13.33
N TYR A 87 0.52 -8.98 -12.03
CA TYR A 87 1.45 -9.85 -11.31
C TYR A 87 0.94 -11.29 -11.13
N LEU A 88 -0.27 -11.57 -11.60
CA LEU A 88 -0.92 -12.87 -11.44
C LEU A 88 -0.80 -13.70 -12.72
N ASN A 89 -0.42 -14.97 -12.56
CA ASN A 89 -0.49 -15.94 -13.64
C ASN A 89 -1.95 -16.32 -13.97
N LYS A 90 -2.16 -17.12 -15.03
CA LYS A 90 -3.51 -17.50 -15.48
C LYS A 90 -4.33 -18.17 -14.37
N LYS A 91 -3.75 -19.14 -13.66
CA LYS A 91 -4.41 -19.87 -12.58
C LYS A 91 -4.76 -18.96 -11.41
N GLU A 92 -3.85 -18.04 -11.05
CA GLU A 92 -4.06 -17.07 -9.97
C GLU A 92 -5.19 -16.08 -10.28
N LYS A 93 -5.31 -15.65 -11.54
CA LYS A 93 -6.40 -14.77 -12.01
C LYS A 93 -7.78 -15.40 -11.85
N GLU A 94 -7.85 -16.72 -12.05
CA GLU A 94 -9.08 -17.53 -11.97
C GLU A 94 -9.54 -17.79 -10.52
N LEU A 95 -8.67 -17.58 -9.52
CA LEU A 95 -9.06 -17.75 -8.11
C LEU A 95 -10.16 -16.75 -7.71
N SER A 96 -11.11 -17.22 -6.90
CA SER A 96 -12.20 -16.39 -6.37
C SER A 96 -11.67 -15.18 -5.62
N ASN A 97 -12.38 -14.05 -5.72
CA ASN A 97 -12.07 -12.88 -4.90
C ASN A 97 -12.29 -13.13 -3.40
N SER A 98 -13.16 -14.07 -3.03
CA SER A 98 -13.39 -14.45 -1.63
C SER A 98 -12.16 -15.06 -0.96
N ARG A 99 -11.17 -15.53 -1.73
CA ARG A 99 -9.90 -16.06 -1.21
C ARG A 99 -9.17 -15.08 -0.30
N ILE A 100 -9.38 -13.77 -0.45
CA ILE A 100 -8.82 -12.76 0.45
C ILE A 100 -9.22 -13.01 1.91
N LEU A 101 -10.44 -13.50 2.16
CA LEU A 101 -10.92 -13.83 3.51
C LEU A 101 -10.13 -14.98 4.13
N ASP A 102 -9.78 -16.00 3.33
CA ASP A 102 -8.99 -17.14 3.81
C ASP A 102 -7.59 -16.69 4.22
N VAL A 103 -6.98 -15.79 3.43
CA VAL A 103 -5.66 -15.23 3.72
C VAL A 103 -5.69 -14.29 4.92
N ILE A 104 -6.73 -13.47 5.09
CA ILE A 104 -6.92 -12.64 6.28
C ILE A 104 -7.05 -13.53 7.53
N LYS A 105 -7.91 -14.56 7.50
CA LYS A 105 -8.08 -15.49 8.63
C LYS A 105 -6.80 -16.23 9.00
N GLU A 106 -5.97 -16.55 8.01
CA GLU A 106 -4.64 -17.11 8.28
C GLU A 106 -3.72 -16.08 8.94
N ALA A 107 -3.68 -14.85 8.40
CA ALA A 107 -2.87 -13.76 8.94
C ALA A 107 -3.18 -13.44 10.41
N MET A 108 -4.46 -13.56 10.81
CA MET A 108 -4.92 -13.37 12.19
C MET A 108 -4.28 -14.31 13.21
N LYS A 109 -3.72 -15.44 12.78
CA LYS A 109 -2.97 -16.34 13.68
C LYS A 109 -1.62 -15.77 14.09
N TYR A 110 -1.10 -14.81 13.32
CA TYR A 110 0.24 -14.26 13.48
C TYR A 110 0.21 -12.80 13.94
N ARG A 111 -0.80 -12.02 13.55
CA ARG A 111 -0.88 -10.56 13.80
C ARG A 111 -2.27 -10.12 14.20
N ASP A 112 -2.32 -9.18 15.15
CA ASP A 112 -3.55 -8.51 15.57
C ASP A 112 -3.82 -7.23 14.75
N ASN A 113 -2.77 -6.59 14.24
CA ASN A 113 -2.87 -5.35 13.45
C ASN A 113 -2.70 -5.66 11.95
N ILE A 114 -3.81 -5.90 11.25
CA ILE A 114 -3.83 -6.23 9.83
C ILE A 114 -4.40 -5.05 9.03
N TRP A 115 -3.73 -4.73 7.93
CA TRP A 115 -4.22 -3.81 6.91
C TRP A 115 -4.90 -4.61 5.81
N VAL A 116 -6.06 -4.17 5.34
CA VAL A 116 -6.85 -4.90 4.34
C VAL A 116 -7.16 -4.00 3.16
N GLY A 117 -6.61 -4.36 2.00
CA GLY A 117 -6.87 -3.69 0.73
C GLY A 117 -8.33 -3.88 0.28
N THR A 118 -9.00 -2.77 0.00
CA THR A 118 -10.44 -2.73 -0.31
C THR A 118 -10.77 -2.71 -1.81
N GLU A 119 -9.76 -2.48 -2.67
CA GLU A 119 -9.96 -2.32 -4.11
C GLU A 119 -10.67 -3.54 -4.74
N GLY A 120 -11.88 -3.32 -5.27
CA GLY A 120 -12.68 -4.36 -5.93
C GLY A 120 -13.25 -5.44 -5.00
N VAL A 121 -13.02 -5.34 -3.68
CA VAL A 121 -13.43 -6.35 -2.69
C VAL A 121 -14.01 -5.77 -1.40
N GLN A 122 -14.23 -4.45 -1.30
CA GLN A 122 -14.76 -3.80 -0.09
C GLN A 122 -15.97 -4.53 0.51
N LYS A 123 -16.97 -4.91 -0.31
CA LYS A 123 -18.16 -5.62 0.17
C LYS A 123 -17.87 -7.01 0.73
N ILE A 124 -16.80 -7.66 0.26
CA ILE A 124 -16.39 -9.00 0.70
C ILE A 124 -15.68 -8.90 2.05
N VAL A 125 -14.83 -7.88 2.24
CA VAL A 125 -13.97 -7.76 3.43
C VAL A 125 -14.53 -6.87 4.53
N LYS A 126 -15.62 -6.14 4.28
CA LYS A 126 -16.19 -5.16 5.21
C LYS A 126 -16.40 -5.75 6.61
N ASP A 127 -17.16 -6.84 6.70
CA ASP A 127 -17.57 -7.40 7.99
C ASP A 127 -16.35 -7.84 8.81
N ILE A 128 -15.42 -8.59 8.23
CA ILE A 128 -14.21 -9.03 8.93
C ILE A 128 -13.31 -7.85 9.35
N VAL A 129 -13.27 -6.77 8.57
CA VAL A 129 -12.50 -5.57 8.92
C VAL A 129 -13.13 -4.81 10.08
N GLU A 130 -14.45 -4.62 10.07
CA GLU A 130 -15.18 -3.92 11.14
C GLU A 130 -15.20 -4.73 12.45
N GLU A 131 -15.47 -6.04 12.38
CA GLU A 131 -15.55 -6.93 13.55
C GLU A 131 -14.22 -7.06 14.31
N ASN A 132 -13.09 -6.99 13.59
CA ASN A 132 -11.77 -7.15 14.17
C ASN A 132 -11.01 -5.82 14.29
N ASN A 133 -11.65 -4.69 13.97
CA ASN A 133 -11.04 -3.36 13.99
C ASN A 133 -9.73 -3.28 13.17
N PHE A 134 -9.69 -3.96 12.02
CA PHE A 134 -8.56 -3.92 11.09
C PHE A 134 -8.50 -2.61 10.32
N ILE A 135 -7.34 -2.28 9.74
CA ILE A 135 -7.17 -1.04 8.99
C ILE A 135 -7.72 -1.21 7.58
N ALA A 136 -8.74 -0.43 7.22
CA ALA A 136 -9.28 -0.38 5.88
C ALA A 136 -8.32 0.41 4.97
N TYR A 137 -7.60 -0.30 4.10
CA TYR A 137 -6.63 0.29 3.18
C TYR A 137 -7.28 0.50 1.80
N TYR A 138 -7.41 1.75 1.39
CA TYR A 138 -8.11 2.11 0.16
C TYR A 138 -7.31 3.10 -0.68
N LEU A 139 -7.68 3.22 -1.95
CA LEU A 139 -6.95 4.04 -2.91
C LEU A 139 -7.55 5.44 -2.97
N TYR A 140 -6.70 6.45 -3.11
CA TYR A 140 -7.11 7.79 -3.47
C TYR A 140 -7.96 7.78 -4.76
N GLY A 141 -9.02 8.58 -4.77
CA GLY A 141 -10.07 8.53 -5.81
C GLY A 141 -11.15 7.47 -5.62
N GLN A 142 -11.12 6.72 -4.52
CA GLN A 142 -12.17 5.75 -4.16
C GLN A 142 -12.81 6.09 -2.82
N THR A 143 -14.10 5.78 -2.68
CA THR A 143 -14.83 5.90 -1.42
C THR A 143 -14.61 4.65 -0.55
N CYS A 144 -14.28 4.82 0.72
CA CYS A 144 -14.20 3.73 1.69
C CYS A 144 -15.37 3.74 2.68
N ASN A 145 -16.31 2.82 2.50
CA ASN A 145 -17.51 2.67 3.35
C ASN A 145 -17.34 1.53 4.37
N ILE A 146 -16.24 1.56 5.11
CA ILE A 146 -15.93 0.65 6.20
C ILE A 146 -15.79 1.48 7.49
N ASN A 147 -16.49 1.09 8.54
CA ASN A 147 -16.50 1.73 9.85
C ASN A 147 -15.37 1.15 10.73
N SER A 148 -14.14 1.38 10.29
CA SER A 148 -12.92 1.05 11.01
C SER A 148 -11.88 2.12 10.73
N LYS A 149 -10.69 2.03 11.35
CA LYS A 149 -9.56 2.89 11.03
C LYS A 149 -9.26 2.84 9.54
N LYS A 150 -9.05 4.00 8.90
CA LYS A 150 -8.82 4.13 7.47
C LYS A 150 -7.38 4.53 7.14
N ALA A 151 -6.86 3.91 6.09
CA ALA A 151 -5.60 4.27 5.48
C ALA A 151 -5.80 4.53 3.99
N VAL A 152 -5.47 5.74 3.54
CA VAL A 152 -5.58 6.13 2.12
C VAL A 152 -4.23 6.05 1.42
N TYR A 153 -4.16 5.33 0.31
CA TYR A 153 -3.00 5.22 -0.56
C TYR A 153 -3.05 6.24 -1.69
N ILE A 154 -2.07 7.13 -1.70
CA ILE A 154 -2.05 8.31 -2.56
C ILE A 154 -0.79 8.29 -3.40
N PRO A 155 -0.86 7.91 -4.69
CA PRO A 155 0.18 8.27 -5.63
C PRO A 155 0.31 9.78 -5.69
N TYR A 156 1.53 10.30 -5.59
CA TYR A 156 1.74 11.75 -5.57
C TYR A 156 3.01 12.18 -6.30
N ALA A 157 3.03 13.44 -6.69
CA ALA A 157 4.26 14.17 -6.99
C ALA A 157 4.11 15.63 -6.55
N THR A 158 5.24 16.30 -6.34
CA THR A 158 5.25 17.74 -5.98
C THR A 158 4.55 18.57 -7.05
N LYS A 159 4.89 18.32 -8.32
CA LYS A 159 4.25 18.91 -9.50
C LYS A 159 3.89 17.80 -10.49
N ILE A 160 2.71 17.91 -11.07
CA ILE A 160 2.24 16.99 -12.10
C ILE A 160 2.53 17.60 -13.48
N ASP A 161 3.35 16.91 -14.26
CA ASP A 161 3.70 17.27 -15.63
C ASP A 161 3.53 16.06 -16.57
N ASP A 162 3.73 16.25 -17.87
CA ASP A 162 3.59 15.19 -18.88
C ASP A 162 4.49 13.97 -18.60
N ASN A 163 5.66 14.18 -17.99
CA ASN A 163 6.55 13.08 -17.64
C ASN A 163 5.97 12.24 -16.49
N VAL A 164 5.44 12.89 -15.44
CA VAL A 164 4.73 12.21 -14.35
C VAL A 164 3.54 11.42 -14.88
N LEU A 165 2.73 12.03 -15.76
CA LEU A 165 1.57 11.36 -16.35
C LEU A 165 1.99 10.15 -17.20
N LYS A 166 3.08 10.27 -17.97
CA LYS A 166 3.64 9.16 -18.75
C LYS A 166 4.14 8.02 -17.87
N LEU A 167 4.83 8.32 -16.76
CA LEU A 167 5.28 7.30 -15.80
C LEU A 167 4.10 6.55 -15.15
N MET A 168 2.96 7.25 -15.00
CA MET A 168 1.76 6.72 -14.37
C MET A 168 0.70 6.22 -15.35
N GLU A 169 0.99 6.21 -16.66
CA GLU A 169 0.02 5.85 -17.69
C GLU A 169 -0.61 4.47 -17.45
N SER A 170 0.23 3.45 -17.25
CA SER A 170 -0.26 2.09 -16.98
C SER A 170 -1.08 2.04 -15.69
N TYR A 171 -0.77 2.87 -14.70
CA TYR A 171 -1.55 2.98 -13.47
C TYR A 171 -2.93 3.60 -13.72
N LEU A 172 -2.96 4.73 -14.42
CA LEU A 172 -4.19 5.47 -14.73
C LEU A 172 -5.13 4.66 -15.62
N GLN A 173 -4.62 3.98 -16.66
CA GLN A 173 -5.41 3.15 -17.57
C GLN A 173 -6.14 1.99 -16.87
N ARG A 174 -5.73 1.58 -15.66
CA ARG A 174 -6.41 0.54 -14.88
C ARG A 174 -7.57 1.07 -14.04
N ARG A 175 -7.72 2.39 -13.92
CA ARG A 175 -8.77 3.02 -13.12
C ARG A 175 -10.07 3.02 -13.91
N LYS A 176 -11.13 2.48 -13.30
CA LYS A 176 -12.43 2.21 -13.96
C LYS A 176 -13.04 3.44 -14.65
N ASN A 177 -12.74 4.65 -14.16
CA ASN A 177 -13.34 5.91 -14.61
C ASN A 177 -12.29 6.90 -15.12
N TYR A 178 -11.10 6.44 -15.54
CA TYR A 178 -10.09 7.34 -16.09
C TYR A 178 -10.39 7.68 -17.55
N ASN A 179 -10.61 8.97 -17.82
CA ASN A 179 -10.84 9.53 -19.16
C ASN A 179 -10.00 10.81 -19.40
N GLY A 180 -8.90 10.96 -18.66
CA GLY A 180 -8.02 12.14 -18.68
C GLY A 180 -7.99 12.92 -17.35
N ASN A 181 -8.93 12.64 -16.45
CA ASN A 181 -9.02 13.12 -15.07
C ASN A 181 -7.98 12.46 -14.16
N TRP A 182 -6.69 12.75 -14.35
CA TRP A 182 -5.61 12.17 -13.54
C TRP A 182 -5.66 12.65 -12.08
N GLU A 183 -6.20 13.84 -11.84
CA GLU A 183 -6.29 14.50 -10.53
C GLU A 183 -7.13 13.72 -9.50
N ASP A 184 -8.01 12.87 -9.99
CA ASP A 184 -8.80 11.94 -9.18
C ASP A 184 -7.96 10.77 -8.65
N PHE A 185 -6.78 10.50 -9.23
CA PHE A 185 -6.01 9.29 -8.96
C PHE A 185 -4.55 9.54 -8.54
N ILE A 186 -4.05 10.76 -8.76
CA ILE A 186 -2.71 11.21 -8.40
C ILE A 186 -2.82 12.60 -7.76
N LEU A 187 -2.23 12.76 -6.58
CA LEU A 187 -2.22 14.03 -5.87
C LEU A 187 -1.03 14.90 -6.30
N SER A 188 -1.33 16.16 -6.64
CA SER A 188 -0.32 17.22 -6.66
C SER A 188 -0.16 17.79 -5.24
N LEU A 189 1.07 17.86 -4.72
CA LEU A 189 1.30 18.43 -3.38
C LEU A 189 1.05 19.95 -3.30
N ASP A 190 0.91 20.62 -4.45
CA ASP A 190 0.51 22.03 -4.51
C ASP A 190 -0.98 22.24 -4.18
N ASN A 191 -1.80 21.18 -4.16
CA ASN A 191 -3.24 21.28 -3.90
C ASN A 191 -3.57 21.19 -2.41
N LYS A 192 -3.40 22.31 -1.70
CA LYS A 192 -3.63 22.41 -0.25
C LYS A 192 -5.05 22.08 0.20
N GLU A 193 -6.06 22.43 -0.60
CA GLU A 193 -7.46 22.17 -0.24
C GLU A 193 -7.76 20.66 -0.20
N ILE A 194 -7.26 19.91 -1.19
CA ILE A 194 -7.41 18.45 -1.22
C ILE A 194 -6.62 17.81 -0.08
N ILE A 195 -5.42 18.31 0.23
CA ILE A 195 -4.60 17.80 1.33
C ILE A 195 -5.34 17.88 2.67
N GLU A 196 -5.95 19.03 2.99
CA GLU A 196 -6.69 19.18 4.25
C GLU A 196 -7.88 18.23 4.33
N LYS A 197 -8.65 18.08 3.23
CA LYS A 197 -9.74 17.10 3.16
C LYS A 197 -9.26 15.66 3.42
N ILE A 198 -8.12 15.29 2.84
CA ILE A 198 -7.51 13.98 3.05
C ILE A 198 -7.13 13.78 4.52
N LYS A 199 -6.58 14.81 5.19
CA LYS A 199 -6.19 14.76 6.61
C LYS A 199 -7.40 14.57 7.53
N ASP A 200 -8.51 15.23 7.23
CA ASP A 200 -9.73 15.15 8.06
C ASP A 200 -10.43 13.78 7.96
N ASP A 201 -10.39 13.16 6.78
CA ASP A 201 -11.13 11.91 6.50
C ASP A 201 -10.38 10.62 6.86
N ASN A 202 -9.09 10.71 7.22
CA ASN A 202 -8.21 9.55 7.35
C ASN A 202 -7.29 9.59 8.57
N GLU A 203 -7.24 8.48 9.30
CA GLU A 203 -6.29 8.31 10.39
C GLU A 203 -4.86 8.07 9.90
N ILE A 204 -4.70 7.43 8.74
CA ILE A 204 -3.40 7.14 8.13
C ILE A 204 -3.36 7.58 6.67
N ILE A 205 -2.34 8.35 6.32
CA ILE A 205 -2.11 8.87 4.99
C ILE A 205 -0.85 8.20 4.43
N VAL A 206 -1.01 7.41 3.37
CA VAL A 206 0.07 6.62 2.76
C VAL A 206 0.46 7.25 1.42
N GLY A 207 1.64 7.86 1.38
CA GLY A 207 2.19 8.40 0.14
C GLY A 207 2.89 7.33 -0.69
N TYR A 208 2.56 7.25 -1.98
CA TYR A 208 3.34 6.54 -2.98
C TYR A 208 3.98 7.55 -3.95
N PRO A 209 5.27 7.85 -3.81
CA PRO A 209 5.92 8.81 -4.69
C PRO A 209 6.00 8.26 -6.12
N VAL A 210 5.51 9.00 -7.12
CA VAL A 210 5.69 8.63 -8.53
C VAL A 210 7.18 8.53 -8.88
N ASN A 211 7.99 9.43 -8.31
CA ASN A 211 9.44 9.37 -8.35
C ASN A 211 10.00 9.21 -6.92
N PRO A 212 10.45 8.01 -6.52
CA PRO A 212 10.80 7.70 -5.12
C PRO A 212 12.18 8.26 -4.73
N SER A 213 12.28 9.59 -4.68
CA SER A 213 13.47 10.29 -4.18
C SER A 213 13.28 10.75 -2.74
N LYS A 214 14.37 10.81 -1.97
CA LYS A 214 14.37 11.34 -0.60
C LYS A 214 13.78 12.76 -0.52
N LYS A 215 14.00 13.58 -1.55
CA LYS A 215 13.41 14.93 -1.67
C LYS A 215 11.89 14.88 -1.77
N GLU A 216 11.35 14.00 -2.61
CA GLU A 216 9.89 13.87 -2.77
C GLU A 216 9.20 13.37 -1.52
N LEU A 217 9.85 12.44 -0.79
CA LEU A 217 9.39 12.01 0.53
C LEU A 217 9.32 13.19 1.51
N LEU A 218 10.36 14.03 1.58
CA LEU A 218 10.35 15.21 2.46
C LEU A 218 9.25 16.20 2.08
N ASN A 219 9.04 16.44 0.78
CA ASN A 219 7.96 17.30 0.31
C ASN A 219 6.59 16.77 0.75
N PHE A 220 6.36 15.46 0.66
CA PHE A 220 5.12 14.84 1.14
C PHE A 220 4.98 14.97 2.66
N SER A 221 6.06 14.71 3.42
CA SER A 221 6.06 14.90 4.88
C SER A 221 5.71 16.34 5.27
N HIS A 222 6.26 17.33 4.57
CA HIS A 222 5.96 18.74 4.83
C HIS A 222 4.53 19.13 4.43
N ALA A 223 3.99 18.55 3.36
CA ALA A 223 2.64 18.85 2.91
C ALA A 223 1.56 18.34 3.89
N PHE A 224 1.81 17.19 4.54
CA PHE A 224 0.83 16.52 5.39
C PHE A 224 1.05 16.68 6.91
N LYS A 225 2.13 17.34 7.33
CA LYS A 225 2.30 17.81 8.71
C LYS A 225 1.51 19.10 8.89
#